data_AF-A0A7I7Q871-F1
#
_entry.id   AF-A0A7I7Q871-F1
#
_cell.length_a   1.000
_cell.length_b   1.000
_cell.length_c   1.000
_cell.angle_alpha   90.00
_cell.angle_beta   90.00
_cell.angle_gamma   90.00
#
_symmetry.space_group_name_H-M   'P 1'
#
loop_
_entity.id
_entity.type
_entity.pdbx_description
1 polymer ?
#
loop_
_entity_poly.entity_id
_entity_poly.type
_entity_poly.pdbx_seq_one_letter_code
_entity_poly.pdbx_strand_id
1 'polypeptide(L)'
;MNARAAVRGAIIEILPSVTPDDIDESLHLRDLGADSVDRVEILLQALQRSGVSAQLAEFNDIPNIGSLIAYLDARHKETAR
;
A
#
# COMPACT_ATOMS: atom_id res chain seq x y z
N MET A 1 6.46 -1.64 12.77
CA MET A 1 5.08 -1.49 12.25
C MET A 1 4.93 -2.49 11.11
N ASN A 2 3.85 -3.29 11.08
CA ASN A 2 3.68 -4.35 10.06
C ASN A 2 3.27 -3.75 8.71
N ALA A 3 3.80 -4.26 7.58
CA ALA A 3 3.51 -3.78 6.23
C ALA A 3 2.01 -3.72 5.92
N ARG A 4 1.25 -4.75 6.32
CA ARG A 4 -0.22 -4.78 6.23
C ARG A 4 -0.89 -3.60 6.93
N ALA A 5 -0.45 -3.27 8.14
CA ALA A 5 -1.02 -2.15 8.89
C ALA A 5 -0.67 -0.79 8.27
N ALA A 6 0.53 -0.67 7.70
CA ALA A 6 0.95 0.53 6.98
C ALA A 6 0.08 0.79 5.74
N VAL A 7 -0.14 -0.24 4.91
CA VAL A 7 -0.97 -0.13 3.70
C VAL A 7 -2.42 0.16 4.06
N ARG A 8 -3.03 -0.63 4.95
CA ARG A 8 -4.44 -0.42 5.34
C ARG A 8 -4.67 0.93 5.99
N GLY A 9 -3.72 1.40 6.82
CA GLY A 9 -3.79 2.72 7.42
C GLY A 9 -3.73 3.86 6.39
N ALA A 10 -2.86 3.75 5.38
CA ALA A 10 -2.78 4.73 4.29
C ALA A 10 -4.07 4.76 3.45
N ILE A 11 -4.66 3.60 3.15
CA ILE A 11 -5.93 3.50 2.42
C ILE A 11 -7.06 4.23 3.17
N ILE A 12 -7.24 3.94 4.46
CA ILE A 12 -8.32 4.54 5.28
C ILE A 12 -8.14 6.06 5.41
N GLU A 13 -6.90 6.53 5.49
CA GLU A 13 -6.61 7.96 5.65
C GLU A 13 -6.89 8.75 4.36
N ILE A 14 -6.61 8.17 3.19
CA ILE A 14 -6.74 8.85 1.90
C ILE A 14 -8.14 8.65 1.30
N LEU A 15 -8.75 7.49 1.54
CA LEU A 15 -10.10 7.15 1.08
C LEU A 15 -11.05 7.10 2.29
N PRO A 16 -11.57 8.24 2.78
CA PRO A 16 -12.40 8.29 3.99
C PRO A 16 -13.73 7.54 3.87
N SER A 17 -14.15 7.22 2.64
CA SER A 17 -15.35 6.43 2.36
C SER A 17 -15.11 4.92 2.46
N VAL A 18 -13.84 4.47 2.53
CA VAL A 18 -13.46 3.06 2.63
C VAL A 18 -13.28 2.69 4.11
N THR A 19 -13.96 1.65 4.56
CA THR A 19 -13.81 1.13 5.93
C THR A 19 -12.82 -0.03 5.96
N PRO A 20 -12.34 -0.46 7.15
CA PRO A 20 -11.44 -1.61 7.23
C PRO A 20 -12.00 -2.90 6.64
N ASP A 21 -13.34 -3.07 6.65
CA ASP A 21 -14.02 -4.26 6.13
C ASP A 21 -14.08 -4.28 4.60
N ASP A 22 -14.06 -3.11 3.96
CA ASP A 22 -14.02 -2.98 2.49
C ASP A 22 -12.66 -3.35 1.89
N ILE A 23 -11.60 -3.40 2.72
CA ILE A 23 -10.23 -3.65 2.24
C ILE A 23 -10.00 -5.15 2.08
N ASP A 24 -10.35 -5.66 0.91
CA ASP A 24 -9.96 -6.99 0.45
C ASP A 24 -8.60 -6.94 -0.28
N GLU A 25 -7.68 -7.83 0.11
CA GLU A 25 -6.31 -7.82 -0.39
C GLU A 25 -6.18 -8.28 -1.85
N SER A 26 -7.21 -8.93 -2.41
CA SER A 26 -7.25 -9.31 -3.82
C SER A 26 -7.61 -8.15 -4.75
N LEU A 27 -8.15 -7.05 -4.22
CA LEU A 27 -8.57 -5.88 -4.99
C LEU A 27 -7.39 -4.98 -5.38
N HIS A 28 -7.52 -4.33 -6.54
CA HIS A 28 -6.67 -3.21 -6.90
C HIS A 28 -7.13 -1.96 -6.14
N LEU A 29 -6.22 -1.02 -5.85
CA LEU A 29 -6.59 0.26 -5.20
C LEU A 29 -7.67 1.04 -5.95
N ARG A 30 -7.75 0.84 -7.28
CA ARG A 30 -8.74 1.47 -8.15
C ARG A 30 -10.15 0.91 -7.90
N ASP A 31 -10.26 -0.35 -7.50
CA ASP A 31 -11.54 -0.97 -7.16
C ASP A 31 -12.10 -0.41 -5.84
N LEU A 32 -11.24 0.14 -4.98
CA LEU A 32 -11.62 0.89 -3.78
C LEU A 32 -11.95 2.37 -4.08
N GLY A 33 -11.94 2.79 -5.34
CA GLY A 33 -12.22 4.16 -5.74
C GLY A 33 -11.00 5.09 -5.76
N ALA A 34 -9.78 4.57 -5.56
CA ALA A 34 -8.57 5.39 -5.65
C ALA A 34 -8.31 5.82 -7.10
N ASP A 35 -8.13 7.13 -7.30
CA ASP A 35 -7.71 7.67 -8.58
C ASP A 35 -6.18 7.58 -8.79
N SER A 36 -5.63 8.36 -9.72
CA SER A 36 -4.18 8.36 -9.96
C SER A 36 -3.37 9.11 -8.92
N VAL A 37 -3.93 10.16 -8.32
CA VAL A 37 -3.31 10.93 -7.23
C VAL A 37 -3.38 10.10 -5.95
N ASP A 38 -4.58 9.60 -5.61
CA ASP A 38 -4.81 8.81 -4.40
C ASP A 38 -3.86 7.62 -4.32
N ARG A 39 -3.70 6.88 -5.44
CA ARG A 39 -2.79 5.74 -5.51
C ARG A 39 -1.35 6.12 -5.19
N VAL A 40 -0.86 7.23 -5.73
CA VAL A 40 0.50 7.67 -5.48
C VAL A 40 0.66 8.08 -4.02
N GLU A 41 -0.31 8.79 -3.45
CA GLU A 41 -0.29 9.16 -2.03
C GLU A 41 -0.34 7.95 -1.10
N ILE A 42 -1.18 6.96 -1.40
CA ILE A 42 -1.29 5.70 -0.64
C ILE A 42 0.05 4.97 -0.66
N LEU A 43 0.69 4.88 -1.84
CA LEU A 43 2.00 4.23 -1.99
C LEU A 43 3.07 4.96 -1.18
N LEU A 44 3.16 6.29 -1.29
CA LEU A 44 4.14 7.10 -0.57
C LEU A 44 3.96 6.99 0.95
N GLN A 45 2.72 7.06 1.43
CA GLN A 45 2.41 6.88 2.84
C GLN A 45 2.74 5.47 3.32
N ALA A 46 2.41 4.43 2.55
CA ALA A 46 2.71 3.05 2.92
C ALA A 46 4.22 2.79 3.01
N LEU A 47 5.00 3.35 2.08
CA LEU A 47 6.46 3.33 2.10
C LEU A 47 7.02 4.01 3.34
N GLN A 48 6.58 5.23 3.63
CA GLN A 48 7.00 5.98 4.80
C GLN A 48 6.68 5.23 6.11
N ARG A 49 5.45 4.74 6.24
CA ARG A 49 4.96 4.00 7.43
C ARG A 49 5.65 2.66 7.62
N SER A 50 6.06 1.99 6.53
CA SER A 50 6.79 0.73 6.57
C SER A 50 8.30 0.90 6.68
N GLY A 51 8.84 2.12 6.54
CA GLY A 51 10.28 2.38 6.55
C GLY A 51 11.00 1.84 5.31
N VAL A 52 10.28 1.58 4.22
CA VAL A 52 10.84 1.07 2.96
C VAL A 52 11.08 2.23 2.00
N SER A 53 12.27 2.26 1.40
CA SER A 53 12.60 3.16 0.30
C SER A 53 12.56 2.39 -1.03
N ALA A 54 11.64 2.80 -1.92
CA ALA A 54 11.44 2.20 -3.24
C ALA A 54 11.06 3.28 -4.26
N GLN A 55 11.34 3.02 -5.54
CA GLN A 55 10.94 3.90 -6.63
C GLN A 55 9.48 3.63 -7.02
N LEU A 56 8.69 4.68 -7.28
CA LEU A 56 7.28 4.52 -7.68
C LEU A 56 7.10 3.64 -8.93
N ALA A 57 8.09 3.61 -9.83
CA ALA A 57 8.09 2.76 -11.02
C ALA A 57 8.04 1.25 -10.70
N GLU A 58 8.53 0.83 -9.52
CA GLU A 58 8.48 -0.57 -9.05
C GLU A 58 7.04 -1.03 -8.75
N PHE A 59 6.11 -0.08 -8.60
CA PHE A 59 4.71 -0.36 -8.25
C PHE A 59 3.78 -0.44 -9.47
N ASN A 60 4.29 -0.14 -10.66
CA ASN A 60 3.48 -0.19 -11.89
C ASN A 60 2.93 -1.59 -12.18
N ASP A 61 3.63 -2.63 -11.73
CA ASP A 61 3.26 -4.03 -11.95
C ASP A 61 2.48 -4.64 -10.77
N ILE A 62 2.21 -3.87 -9.71
CA ILE A 62 1.52 -4.40 -8.53
C ILE A 62 0.01 -4.47 -8.80
N PRO A 63 -0.58 -5.69 -8.88
CA PRO A 63 -1.95 -5.85 -9.35
C PRO A 63 -3.00 -5.68 -8.25
N ASN A 64 -2.61 -5.77 -6.98
CA ASN A 64 -3.54 -5.71 -5.85
C ASN A 64 -2.85 -5.34 -4.54
N ILE A 65 -3.67 -5.07 -3.53
CA ILE A 65 -3.25 -4.64 -2.19
C ILE A 65 -2.38 -5.71 -1.51
N GLY A 66 -2.69 -7.00 -1.69
CA GLY A 66 -1.91 -8.12 -1.16
C GLY A 66 -0.48 -8.16 -1.70
N SER A 67 -0.32 -7.96 -3.01
CA SER A 67 0.98 -7.86 -3.66
C SER A 67 1.77 -6.63 -3.18
N LEU A 68 1.10 -5.50 -2.93
CA LEU A 68 1.73 -4.32 -2.31
C LEU A 68 2.27 -4.65 -0.91
N ILE A 69 1.45 -5.30 -0.08
CA ILE A 69 1.84 -5.70 1.27
C ILE A 69 3.03 -6.66 1.24
N ALA A 70 2.97 -7.68 0.36
CA ALA A 70 4.05 -8.66 0.21
C ALA A 70 5.36 -8.01 -0.25
N TYR A 71 5.30 -7.07 -1.19
CA TYR A 71 6.46 -6.30 -1.65
C TYR A 71 7.10 -5.53 -0.49
N LEU A 72 6.31 -4.79 0.29
CA LEU A 72 6.83 -4.01 1.42
C LEU A 72 7.41 -4.90 2.52
N ASP A 73 6.79 -6.05 2.79
CA ASP A 73 7.27 -7.01 3.79
C ASP A 73 8.61 -7.64 3.36
N ALA A 74 8.76 -7.98 2.08
CA ALA A 74 10.02 -8.48 1.53
C ALA A 74 11.14 -7.45 1.67
N ARG A 75 10.88 -6.19 1.26
CA ARG A 75 11.87 -5.10 1.32
C ARG A 75 12.27 -4.74 2.74
N HIS A 76 11.33 -4.79 3.70
CA HIS A 76 11.63 -4.52 5.10
C HIS A 76 12.62 -5.54 5.68
N LYS A 77 12.51 -6.82 5.29
CA LYS A 77 13.44 -7.89 5.71
C LYS A 77 14.84 -7.71 5.13
N GLU A 78 14.95 -7.13 3.93
CA GLU A 78 16.25 -6.84 3.31
C GLU A 78 16.96 -5.68 4.00
N THR A 79 16.24 -4.62 4.37
CA THR A 79 16.81 -3.45 5.08
C THR A 79 17.16 -3.74 6.54
N ALA A 80 16.49 -4.71 7.17
CA ALA A 80 16.73 -5.10 8.57
C ALA A 80 17.88 -6.12 8.75
N ARG A 81 18.56 -6.51 7.67
CA ARG A 81 19.67 -7.46 7.67
C ARG A 81 21.03 -6.76 7.59
#